data_AF-A0A7W6IIA5-F1
#
_entry.id   AF-A0A7W6IIA5-F1
#
_cell.length_a   1.000
_cell.length_b   1.000
_cell.length_c   1.000
_cell.angle_alpha   90.00
_cell.angle_beta   90.00
_cell.angle_gamma   90.00
#
_symmetry.space_group_name_H-M   'P 1'
#
loop_
_entity.id
_entity.type
_entity.pdbx_description
1 polymer ?
#
loop_
_entity_poly.entity_id
_entity_poly.type
_entity_poly.pdbx_seq_one_letter_code
_entity_poly.pdbx_strand_id
1 'polypeptide(L)'
;MADAASTTRRAVLSAALAAPLSASLAQAAPGRNPDAELMRLGREWRAAQDRAKSAPDGTGEAAYAALCAEAARLEFAIQAIPARTVGGLAVKAAIARQYAPERDDDGPSLDEMLTALVDDVLRLAATA
;
A
#
# COMPACT_ATOMS: atom_id res chain seq x y z
N MET A 1 -11.01 50.93 18.74
CA MET A 1 -9.86 50.78 17.82
C MET A 1 -9.29 49.39 18.04
N ALA A 2 -9.86 48.43 17.31
CA ALA A 2 -9.42 47.04 17.26
C ALA A 2 -8.69 46.81 15.92
N ASP A 3 -8.04 45.65 15.77
CA ASP A 3 -7.10 45.27 14.70
C ASP A 3 -5.68 45.84 14.90
N ALA A 4 -4.65 45.05 15.17
CA ALA A 4 -4.15 44.05 14.21
C ALA A 4 -3.51 42.81 14.86
N ALA A 5 -3.53 42.67 16.19
CA ALA A 5 -2.83 41.58 16.88
C ALA A 5 -3.61 40.25 16.93
N SER A 6 -4.92 40.27 16.68
CA SER A 6 -5.78 39.08 16.75
C SER A 6 -5.86 38.28 15.44
N THR A 7 -5.38 38.84 14.33
CA THR A 7 -5.61 38.27 12.99
C THR A 7 -4.49 37.33 12.55
N THR A 8 -3.31 37.40 13.18
CA THR A 8 -2.13 36.62 12.76
C THR A 8 -2.06 35.21 13.36
N ARG A 9 -2.78 34.90 14.45
CA ARG A 9 -2.75 33.54 15.06
C ARG A 9 -3.69 32.51 14.42
N ARG A 10 -4.61 32.92 13.54
CA ARG A 10 -5.53 32.01 12.85
C ARG A 10 -5.12 31.64 11.43
N ALA A 11 -4.02 32.18 10.91
CA ALA A 11 -3.63 32.00 9.51
C ALA A 11 -2.64 30.83 9.26
N VAL A 12 -2.27 30.03 10.27
CA VAL A 12 -1.25 28.95 10.12
C VAL A 12 -1.84 27.53 10.28
N LEU A 13 -3.15 27.35 10.11
CA LEU A 13 -3.80 26.02 10.22
C LEU A 13 -4.63 25.62 8.99
N SER A 14 -4.32 26.18 7.81
CA SER A 14 -5.01 25.82 6.56
C SER A 14 -4.05 25.55 5.41
N ALA A 15 -3.04 24.70 5.63
CA ALA A 15 -2.14 24.22 4.58
C ALA A 15 -1.91 22.71 4.64
N ALA A 16 -2.97 21.94 4.91
CA ALA A 16 -2.93 20.47 4.86
C ALA A 16 -4.10 19.87 4.07
N LEU A 17 -4.63 20.58 3.07
CA LEU A 17 -5.67 20.08 2.18
C LEU A 17 -5.32 20.40 0.73
N ALA A 18 -4.45 19.57 0.15
CA ALA A 18 -4.44 19.17 -1.26
C ALA A 18 -3.14 18.41 -1.57
N ALA A 19 -2.87 17.33 -0.84
CA ALA A 19 -2.09 16.28 -1.48
C ALA A 19 -3.01 15.70 -2.56
N PRO A 20 -2.58 15.60 -3.83
CA PRO A 20 -3.42 15.04 -4.87
C PRO A 20 -3.79 13.62 -4.44
N LEU A 21 -5.08 13.39 -4.25
CA LEU A 21 -5.68 12.07 -4.33
C LEU A 21 -5.45 11.60 -5.78
N SER A 22 -4.24 11.12 -6.05
CA SER A 22 -3.97 10.28 -7.21
C SER A 22 -4.55 8.90 -6.92
N ALA A 23 -5.86 8.87 -6.63
CA ALA A 23 -6.68 7.68 -6.77
C ALA A 23 -6.93 7.47 -8.27
N SER A 24 -5.86 7.27 -9.04
CA SER A 24 -5.95 6.45 -10.23
C SER A 24 -5.97 5.01 -9.74
N LEU A 25 -7.14 4.57 -9.26
CA LEU A 25 -7.55 3.21 -9.46
C LEU A 25 -7.72 3.06 -10.98
N ALA A 26 -6.59 2.92 -11.67
CA ALA A 26 -6.59 2.50 -13.05
C ALA A 26 -7.26 1.13 -13.02
N GLN A 27 -8.55 1.13 -13.39
CA GLN A 27 -9.19 0.05 -14.12
C GLN A 27 -8.08 -0.66 -14.89
N ALA A 28 -7.80 -1.92 -14.55
CA ALA A 28 -6.73 -2.69 -15.16
C ALA A 28 -6.84 -2.53 -16.69
N ALA A 29 -6.01 -1.65 -17.25
CA ALA A 29 -6.07 -1.33 -18.65
C ALA A 29 -5.72 -2.63 -19.38
N PRO A 30 -6.62 -3.19 -20.20
CA PRO A 30 -6.34 -4.44 -20.89
C PRO A 30 -5.11 -4.22 -21.77
N GLY A 31 -3.98 -4.86 -21.43
CA GLY A 31 -2.72 -4.74 -22.16
C GLY A 31 -1.49 -4.27 -21.36
N ARG A 32 -1.60 -3.91 -20.08
CA ARG A 32 -0.40 -3.66 -19.25
C ARG A 32 0.29 -4.98 -18.88
N ASN A 33 1.61 -5.01 -19.02
CA ASN A 33 2.47 -6.10 -18.55
C ASN A 33 2.20 -6.34 -17.03
N PRO A 34 1.68 -7.52 -16.63
CA PRO A 34 1.26 -7.78 -15.26
C PRO A 34 2.40 -7.60 -14.25
N ASP A 35 3.62 -8.01 -14.59
CA ASP A 35 4.79 -7.83 -13.72
C ASP A 35 5.23 -6.36 -13.61
N ALA A 36 5.07 -5.56 -14.67
CA ALA A 36 5.34 -4.13 -14.60
C ALA A 36 4.37 -3.43 -13.64
N GLU A 37 3.11 -3.88 -13.62
CA GLU A 37 2.10 -3.38 -12.69
C GLU A 37 2.37 -3.86 -11.25
N LEU A 38 2.77 -5.12 -11.05
CA LEU A 38 3.25 -5.61 -9.75
C LEU A 38 4.41 -4.78 -9.22
N MET A 39 5.39 -4.45 -10.05
CA MET A 39 6.53 -3.62 -9.65
C MET A 39 6.12 -2.19 -9.31
N ARG A 40 5.15 -1.61 -10.03
CA ARG A 40 4.60 -0.28 -9.72
C ARG A 40 3.88 -0.29 -8.37
N LEU A 41 2.92 -1.19 -8.20
CA LEU A 41 2.15 -1.32 -6.98
C LEU A 41 3.02 -1.68 -5.78
N GLY A 42 4.06 -2.52 -5.97
CA GLY A 42 5.02 -2.85 -4.93
C GLY A 42 5.81 -1.64 -4.41
N ARG A 43 6.12 -0.65 -5.27
CA ARG A 43 6.73 0.61 -4.83
C ARG A 43 5.74 1.48 -4.06
N GLU A 44 4.51 1.58 -4.54
CA GLU A 44 3.44 2.34 -3.87
C GLU A 44 3.11 1.77 -2.50
N TRP A 45 3.05 0.44 -2.39
CA TRP A 45 2.82 -0.25 -1.12
C TRP A 45 3.94 0.02 -0.11
N ARG A 46 5.22 -0.05 -0.52
CA ARG A 46 6.35 0.31 0.35
C ARG A 46 6.24 1.75 0.84
N ALA A 47 5.92 2.69 -0.06
CA ALA A 47 5.74 4.08 0.32
C ALA A 47 4.55 4.30 1.28
N ALA A 48 3.47 3.54 1.15
CA ALA A 48 2.34 3.56 2.09
C ALA A 48 2.75 3.01 3.46
N GLN A 49 3.47 1.89 3.50
CA GLN A 49 4.02 1.30 4.72
C GLN A 49 4.98 2.25 5.44
N ASP A 50 5.89 2.91 4.70
CA ASP A 50 6.85 3.85 5.28
C ASP A 50 6.14 5.09 5.86
N ARG A 51 5.07 5.56 5.21
CA ARG A 51 4.21 6.63 5.75
C ARG A 51 3.49 6.21 7.04
N ALA A 52 2.95 5.00 7.09
CA ALA A 52 2.29 4.49 8.29
C ALA A 52 3.28 4.34 9.47
N LYS A 53 4.48 3.82 9.20
CA LYS A 53 5.55 3.67 10.21
C LYS A 53 6.13 4.99 10.70
N SER A 54 6.12 6.00 9.83
CA SER A 54 6.64 7.34 10.14
C SER A 54 5.55 8.28 10.66
N ALA A 55 4.35 7.77 10.96
CA ALA A 55 3.27 8.57 11.51
C ALA A 55 3.71 9.18 12.85
N PRO A 56 3.57 10.51 13.06
CA PRO A 56 3.98 11.14 14.30
C PRO A 56 3.22 10.58 15.52
N ASP A 57 3.88 10.61 16.68
CA ASP A 57 3.22 10.33 17.95
C ASP A 57 2.02 11.25 18.15
N GLY A 58 0.90 10.68 18.59
CA GLY A 58 -0.37 11.41 18.72
C GLY A 58 -1.15 11.57 17.41
N THR A 59 -0.74 10.91 16.32
CA THR A 59 -1.61 10.70 15.15
C THR A 59 -2.93 10.07 15.63
N GLY A 60 -4.04 10.75 15.38
CA GLY A 60 -5.35 10.27 15.78
C GLY A 60 -5.66 8.91 15.16
N GLU A 61 -6.38 8.06 15.88
CA GLU A 61 -6.70 6.68 15.49
C GLU A 61 -7.28 6.59 14.08
N ALA A 62 -8.24 7.44 13.73
CA ALA A 62 -8.85 7.47 12.39
C ALA A 62 -7.84 7.81 11.28
N ALA A 63 -6.89 8.71 11.56
CA ALA A 63 -5.85 9.08 10.60
C ALA A 63 -4.83 7.95 10.43
N TYR A 64 -4.44 7.29 11.53
CA TYR A 64 -3.57 6.12 11.47
C TYR A 64 -4.24 4.96 10.73
N ALA A 65 -5.51 4.68 11.03
CA ALA A 65 -6.30 3.65 10.35
C ALA A 65 -6.39 3.90 8.82
N ALA A 66 -6.50 5.16 8.39
CA ALA A 66 -6.49 5.49 6.96
C ALA A 66 -5.16 5.18 6.27
N LEU A 67 -4.02 5.40 6.96
CA LEU A 67 -2.69 5.05 6.45
C LEU A 67 -2.54 3.53 6.31
N CYS A 68 -3.00 2.77 7.31
CA CYS A 68 -3.00 1.31 7.26
C CYS A 68 -3.93 0.76 6.16
N ALA A 69 -5.12 1.34 6.01
CA ALA A 69 -6.09 0.94 4.99
C ALA A 69 -5.56 1.14 3.55
N GLU A 70 -4.75 2.18 3.33
CA GLU A 70 -4.11 2.38 2.03
C GLU A 70 -3.13 1.25 1.69
N ALA A 71 -2.29 0.83 2.65
CA ALA A 71 -1.37 -0.29 2.47
C ALA A 71 -2.13 -1.59 2.22
N ALA A 72 -3.14 -1.91 3.04
CA ALA A 72 -3.96 -3.12 2.89
C ALA A 72 -4.63 -3.19 1.51
N ARG A 73 -5.19 -2.07 1.02
CA ARG A 73 -5.80 -2.02 -0.32
C ARG A 73 -4.80 -2.34 -1.43
N LEU A 74 -3.56 -1.87 -1.31
CA LEU A 74 -2.49 -2.15 -2.27
C LEU A 74 -2.06 -3.62 -2.23
N GLU A 75 -2.06 -4.24 -1.04
CA GLU A 75 -1.78 -5.68 -0.88
C GLU A 75 -2.80 -6.52 -1.63
N PHE A 76 -4.10 -6.26 -1.44
CA PHE A 76 -5.16 -6.95 -2.18
C PHE A 76 -5.00 -6.79 -3.69
N ALA A 77 -4.69 -5.58 -4.16
CA ALA A 77 -4.47 -5.33 -5.58
C ALA A 77 -3.26 -6.10 -6.14
N ILE A 78 -2.17 -6.20 -5.37
CA ILE A 78 -0.97 -6.96 -5.74
C ILE A 78 -1.27 -8.45 -5.80
N GLN A 79 -2.00 -8.99 -4.82
CA GLN A 79 -2.32 -10.42 -4.79
C GLN A 79 -3.20 -10.85 -5.97
N ALA A 80 -4.13 -9.99 -6.39
CA ALA A 80 -5.01 -10.25 -7.52
C ALA A 80 -4.29 -10.33 -8.88
N ILE A 81 -3.07 -9.79 -9.01
CA ILE A 81 -2.31 -9.81 -10.27
C ILE A 81 -1.41 -11.05 -10.29
N PRO A 82 -1.52 -11.95 -11.28
CA PRO A 82 -0.62 -13.09 -11.40
C PRO A 82 0.81 -12.64 -11.71
N ALA A 83 1.81 -13.19 -11.00
CA ALA A 83 3.20 -12.99 -11.38
C ALA A 83 3.56 -13.90 -12.56
N ARG A 84 4.28 -13.37 -13.54
CA ARG A 84 4.82 -14.14 -14.69
C ARG A 84 6.33 -14.11 -14.76
N THR A 85 6.98 -13.40 -13.84
CA THR A 85 8.43 -13.32 -13.71
C THR A 85 8.87 -13.52 -12.26
N VAL A 86 10.15 -13.85 -12.07
CA VAL A 86 10.79 -13.86 -10.74
C VAL A 86 10.69 -12.48 -10.07
N GLY A 87 10.72 -11.39 -10.85
CA GLY A 87 10.56 -10.03 -10.33
C GLY A 87 9.19 -9.78 -9.71
N GLY A 88 8.11 -10.20 -10.41
CA GLY A 88 6.74 -10.13 -9.87
C GLY A 88 6.56 -11.01 -8.62
N LEU A 89 7.14 -12.22 -8.63
CA LEU A 89 7.12 -13.12 -7.47
C LEU A 89 7.83 -12.50 -6.26
N ALA A 90 8.97 -11.85 -6.47
CA ALA A 90 9.71 -11.18 -5.41
C ALA A 90 8.91 -10.04 -4.74
N VAL A 91 8.07 -9.33 -5.50
CA VAL A 91 7.15 -8.33 -4.94
C VAL A 91 6.17 -9.00 -3.97
N LYS A 92 5.48 -10.06 -4.41
CA LYS A 92 4.50 -10.77 -3.56
C LYS A 92 5.14 -11.41 -2.33
N ALA A 93 6.31 -12.03 -2.49
CA ALA A 93 7.06 -12.61 -1.38
C ALA A 93 7.46 -11.55 -0.32
N ALA A 94 7.80 -10.33 -0.75
CA ALA A 94 8.13 -9.25 0.18
C ALA A 94 6.94 -8.83 1.05
N ILE A 95 5.71 -8.90 0.53
CA ILE A 95 4.49 -8.63 1.30
C ILE A 95 4.24 -9.80 2.27
N ALA A 96 4.26 -11.04 1.77
CA ALA A 96 4.02 -12.24 2.59
C ALA A 96 4.97 -12.33 3.79
N ARG A 97 6.23 -11.92 3.62
CA ARG A 97 7.22 -11.89 4.71
C ARG A 97 6.82 -10.99 5.89
N GLN A 98 5.97 -9.97 5.70
CA GLN A 98 5.50 -9.14 6.82
C GLN A 98 4.58 -9.88 7.78
N TYR A 99 3.97 -10.97 7.31
CA TYR A 99 3.06 -11.84 8.04
C TYR A 99 3.71 -13.16 8.46
N ALA A 100 5.02 -13.32 8.23
CA ALA A 100 5.79 -14.39 8.85
C ALA A 100 5.65 -14.26 10.39
N PRO A 101 5.62 -15.38 11.13
CA PRO A 101 4.90 -15.56 12.41
C PRO A 101 5.43 -14.79 13.64
N GLU A 102 5.75 -13.51 13.51
CA GLU A 102 6.02 -12.61 14.64
C GLU A 102 4.78 -11.80 15.06
N ARG A 103 3.60 -11.95 14.41
CA ARG A 103 2.41 -11.14 14.72
C ARG A 103 1.12 -11.95 14.65
N ASP A 104 0.53 -12.20 15.83
CA ASP A 104 -0.90 -12.43 15.99
C ASP A 104 -1.61 -11.11 15.65
N ASP A 105 -2.21 -10.96 14.46
CA ASP A 105 -3.18 -9.88 14.22
C ASP A 105 -4.01 -10.10 12.93
N ASP A 106 -5.25 -9.59 12.97
CA ASP A 106 -6.38 -9.73 12.02
C ASP A 106 -6.14 -9.12 10.60
N GLY A 107 -5.01 -9.42 9.96
CA GLY A 107 -4.71 -9.07 8.57
C GLY A 107 -5.27 -10.07 7.54
N PRO A 108 -5.12 -9.83 6.22
CA PRO A 108 -5.41 -10.85 5.20
C PRO A 108 -4.69 -12.15 5.59
N SER A 109 -5.42 -13.27 5.58
CA SER A 109 -4.89 -14.50 6.17
C SER A 109 -3.59 -14.87 5.46
N LEU A 110 -2.55 -15.18 6.24
CA LEU A 110 -1.28 -15.68 5.73
C LEU A 110 -1.51 -16.81 4.71
N ASP A 111 -2.54 -17.62 4.90
CA ASP A 111 -2.98 -18.69 4.01
C ASP A 111 -3.38 -18.21 2.60
N GLU A 112 -4.11 -17.09 2.47
CA GLU A 112 -4.46 -16.51 1.16
C GLU A 112 -3.20 -16.05 0.41
N MET A 113 -2.26 -15.44 1.13
CA MET A 113 -1.01 -14.96 0.56
C MET A 113 -0.10 -16.10 0.13
N LEU A 114 0.00 -17.14 0.96
CA LEU A 114 0.77 -18.35 0.66
C LEU A 114 0.17 -19.09 -0.54
N THR A 115 -1.16 -19.19 -0.61
CA THR A 115 -1.86 -19.83 -1.74
C THR A 115 -1.56 -19.10 -3.04
N ALA A 116 -1.70 -17.77 -3.08
CA ALA A 116 -1.37 -16.98 -4.26
C ALA A 116 0.11 -17.11 -4.67
N LEU A 117 1.03 -17.17 -3.71
CA LEU A 117 2.46 -17.35 -3.97
C LEU A 117 2.77 -18.73 -4.57
N VAL A 118 2.15 -19.78 -4.04
CA VAL A 118 2.28 -21.16 -4.55
C VAL A 118 1.78 -21.23 -6.00
N ASP A 119 0.63 -20.66 -6.30
CA ASP A 119 0.08 -20.63 -7.67
C ASP A 119 1.02 -19.94 -8.66
N ASP A 120 1.65 -18.84 -8.25
CA ASP A 120 2.62 -18.13 -9.08
C ASP A 120 3.91 -18.94 -9.30
N VAL A 121 4.40 -19.67 -8.29
CA VAL A 121 5.54 -20.60 -8.44
C VAL A 121 5.22 -21.72 -9.42
N LEU A 122 4.05 -22.37 -9.27
CA LEU A 122 3.62 -23.44 -10.16
C LEU A 122 3.48 -22.94 -11.61
N ARG A 123 2.97 -21.74 -11.79
CA ARG A 123 2.83 -21.09 -13.09
C ARG A 123 4.17 -20.82 -13.76
N LEU A 124 5.17 -20.36 -13.01
CA LEU A 124 6.53 -20.16 -13.52
C LEU A 124 7.18 -21.48 -13.93
N ALA A 125 7.03 -22.51 -13.09
CA ALA A 125 7.56 -23.85 -13.38
C ALA A 125 6.97 -24.47 -14.66
N ALA A 126 5.71 -24.17 -14.99
CA ALA A 126 5.06 -24.65 -16.21
C ALA A 126 5.51 -23.93 -17.50
N THR A 127 6.28 -22.84 -17.39
CA THR A 127 6.79 -22.07 -18.53
C THR A 127 8.27 -22.30 -18.83
N ALA A 128 8.96 -23.10 -18.00
CA ALA A 128 10.36 -23.51 -18.15
C ALA A 128 10.45 -24.87 -18.85
#